data_AF-A0AAV3YI14-F1
#
_entry.id   AF-A0AAV3YI14-F1
#
_cell.length_a   1.000
_cell.length_b   1.000
_cell.length_c   1.000
_cell.angle_alpha   90.00
_cell.angle_beta   90.00
_cell.angle_gamma   90.00
#
_symmetry.space_group_name_H-M   'P 1'
#
loop_
_entity.id
_entity.type
_entity.pdbx_description
1 polymer ?
#
loop_
_entity_poly.entity_id
_entity_poly.type
_entity_poly.pdbx_seq_one_letter_code
_entity_poly.pdbx_strand_id
1 'polypeptide(L)'
;MATPIKEWSKLEVRAVVRFLVSKGTKPSEIHKQIAETYGEGAMSRSRVYQWCTWFGEGRTSLGDEPKWSPENIDQRGEHNSC
;
A
#
# COMPACT_ATOMS: atom_id res chain seq x y z
N MET A 1 23.52 -8.99 -8.47
CA MET A 1 22.29 -8.49 -9.10
C MET A 1 21.13 -9.23 -8.47
N ALA A 2 20.22 -8.54 -7.78
CA ALA A 2 19.03 -9.20 -7.24
C ALA A 2 18.17 -9.66 -8.42
N THR A 3 17.80 -10.94 -8.45
CA THR A 3 16.85 -11.46 -9.42
C THR A 3 15.47 -10.92 -9.08
N PRO A 4 14.75 -10.27 -10.01
CA PRO A 4 13.40 -9.81 -9.75
C PRO A 4 12.51 -10.99 -9.33
N ILE A 5 11.75 -10.81 -8.25
CA ILE A 5 10.71 -11.73 -7.82
C ILE A 5 9.68 -11.80 -8.95
N LYS A 6 9.59 -12.97 -9.61
CA LYS A 6 8.81 -13.16 -10.83
C LYS A 6 7.30 -13.19 -10.59
N GLU A 7 6.88 -13.58 -9.39
CA GLU A 7 5.48 -13.67 -8.97
C GLU A 7 5.31 -12.92 -7.66
N TRP A 8 4.48 -11.87 -7.66
CA TRP A 8 4.19 -11.07 -6.47
C TRP A 8 2.72 -10.69 -6.43
N SER A 9 2.18 -10.54 -5.22
CA SER A 9 0.81 -10.06 -5.03
C SER A 9 0.79 -8.56 -4.73
N LYS A 10 -0.31 -7.89 -5.07
CA LYS A 10 -0.50 -6.47 -4.72
C LYS A 10 -0.40 -6.24 -3.21
N LEU A 11 -0.84 -7.21 -2.40
CA LEU A 11 -0.77 -7.13 -0.93
C LEU A 11 0.66 -7.22 -0.43
N GLU A 12 1.47 -8.08 -1.03
CA GLU A 12 2.89 -8.24 -0.67
C GLU A 12 3.68 -6.95 -0.92
N VAL A 13 3.55 -6.37 -2.12
CA VAL A 13 4.22 -5.10 -2.46
C VAL A 13 3.78 -3.99 -1.50
N ARG A 14 2.50 -3.91 -1.15
CA ARG A 14 1.99 -2.93 -0.17
C ARG A 14 2.52 -3.18 1.24
N ALA A 15 2.71 -4.43 1.66
CA ALA A 15 3.31 -4.77 2.94
C ALA A 15 4.77 -4.29 3.01
N VAL A 16 5.53 -4.47 1.93
CA VAL A 16 6.90 -3.93 1.81
C VAL A 16 6.91 -2.42 1.86
N VAL A 17 6.00 -1.74 1.15
CA VAL A 17 5.86 -0.28 1.23
C VAL A 17 5.59 0.16 2.68
N ARG A 18 4.67 -0.51 3.40
CA ARG A 18 4.37 -0.21 4.81
C ARG A 18 5.61 -0.35 5.70
N PHE A 19 6.36 -1.43 5.52
CA PHE A 19 7.61 -1.66 6.25
C PHE A 19 8.67 -0.59 5.94
N LEU A 20 8.80 -0.16 4.70
CA LEU A 20 9.78 0.87 4.33
C LEU A 20 9.38 2.26 4.84
N VAL A 21 8.08 2.57 4.86
CA VAL A 21 7.54 3.80 5.44
C VAL A 21 7.79 3.83 6.96
N SER A 22 7.57 2.73 7.68
CA SER A 22 7.85 2.68 9.12
C SER A 22 9.34 2.83 9.45
N LYS A 23 10.22 2.48 8.51
CA LYS A 23 11.67 2.77 8.59
C LYS A 23 12.05 4.23 8.25
N GLY A 24 11.09 5.06 7.84
CA GLY A 24 11.35 6.45 7.42
C GLY A 24 11.98 6.56 6.03
N THR A 25 11.83 5.54 5.18
CA THR A 25 12.37 5.57 3.81
C THR A 25 11.60 6.56 2.95
N LYS A 26 12.30 7.38 2.16
CA LYS A 26 11.67 8.37 1.28
C LYS A 26 10.90 7.68 0.15
N PRO A 27 9.73 8.19 -0.28
CA PRO A 27 8.92 7.56 -1.34
C PRO A 27 9.66 7.32 -2.66
N SER A 28 10.60 8.19 -3.04
CA SER A 28 11.44 8.01 -4.23
C SER A 28 12.34 6.79 -4.13
N GLU A 29 12.84 6.49 -2.94
CA GLU A 29 13.73 5.35 -2.68
C GLU A 29 12.91 4.06 -2.58
N ILE A 30 11.72 4.13 -1.97
CA ILE A 30 10.77 3.01 -1.96
C ILE A 30 10.43 2.58 -3.39
N HIS A 31 10.15 3.53 -4.30
CA HIS A 31 9.84 3.18 -5.68
C HIS A 31 10.98 2.44 -6.38
N LYS A 32 12.24 2.87 -6.18
CA LYS A 32 13.41 2.19 -6.73
C LYS A 32 13.53 0.78 -6.19
N GLN A 33 13.41 0.60 -4.87
CA GLN A 33 13.51 -0.72 -4.24
C GLN A 33 12.41 -1.67 -4.73
N ILE A 34 11.19 -1.18 -4.92
CA ILE A 34 10.10 -1.98 -5.50
C ILE A 34 10.42 -2.35 -6.95
N ALA A 35 10.89 -1.42 -7.78
CA ALA A 35 11.23 -1.69 -9.18
C ALA A 35 12.40 -2.69 -9.31
N GLU A 36 13.40 -2.59 -8.44
CA GLU A 36 14.55 -3.51 -8.40
C GLU A 36 14.16 -4.91 -7.92
N THR A 37 13.27 -5.01 -6.92
CA THR A 37 12.90 -6.28 -6.29
C THR A 37 11.79 -7.01 -7.05
N TYR A 38 10.80 -6.29 -7.55
CA TYR A 38 9.56 -6.84 -8.13
C TYR A 38 9.38 -6.52 -9.63
N GLY A 39 10.26 -5.69 -10.19
CA GLY A 39 10.17 -5.18 -11.56
C GLY A 39 9.41 -3.86 -11.66
N GLU A 40 9.69 -3.10 -12.72
CA GLU A 40 9.10 -1.78 -13.00
C GLU A 40 7.56 -1.81 -13.06
N GLY A 41 6.98 -2.95 -13.45
CA GLY A 41 5.53 -3.16 -13.54
C GLY A 41 4.85 -3.41 -12.19
N ALA A 42 5.59 -3.53 -11.08
CA ALA A 42 5.03 -3.95 -9.80
C ALA A 42 4.08 -2.94 -9.18
N MET A 43 4.49 -1.68 -9.16
CA MET A 43 3.67 -0.60 -8.69
C MET A 43 4.14 0.72 -9.31
N SER A 44 3.22 1.46 -9.92
CA SER A 44 3.55 2.77 -10.48
C SER A 44 3.98 3.75 -9.39
N ARG A 45 4.85 4.69 -9.75
CA ARG A 45 5.35 5.74 -8.85
C ARG A 45 4.23 6.47 -8.11
N SER A 46 3.17 6.87 -8.81
CA SER A 46 2.03 7.56 -8.19
C SER A 46 1.32 6.69 -7.14
N ARG A 47 1.22 5.39 -7.37
CA ARG A 47 0.60 4.46 -6.42
C ARG A 47 1.49 4.24 -5.19
N VAL A 48 2.82 4.15 -5.38
CA VAL A 48 3.77 4.11 -4.25
C VAL A 48 3.61 5.33 -3.36
N TYR A 49 3.54 6.53 -3.95
CA TYR A 49 3.40 7.78 -3.18
C TYR A 49 2.10 7.82 -2.41
N GLN A 50 0.99 7.40 -3.02
CA GLN A 50 -0.31 7.31 -2.34
C GLN A 50 -0.26 6.35 -1.14
N TRP A 51 0.35 5.17 -1.29
CA TRP A 51 0.52 4.24 -0.17
C TRP A 51 1.44 4.80 0.92
N CYS A 52 2.49 5.52 0.55
CA CYS A 52 3.37 6.18 1.52
C CYS A 52 2.60 7.21 2.36
N THR A 53 1.75 8.02 1.73
CA THR A 53 0.89 8.98 2.44
C THR A 53 -0.06 8.25 3.39
N TRP A 54 -0.80 7.26 2.90
CA TRP A 54 -1.75 6.53 3.73
C TRP A 54 -1.10 5.83 4.93
N PHE A 55 0.06 5.19 4.74
CA PHE A 55 0.78 4.56 5.83
C PHE A 55 1.39 5.59 6.79
N GLY A 56 1.82 6.75 6.29
CA GLY A 56 2.26 7.87 7.12
C GLY A 56 1.14 8.47 7.97
N GLU A 57 -0.10 8.43 7.48
CA GLU A 57 -1.32 8.84 8.19
C GLU A 57 -1.85 7.77 9.17
N GLY A 58 -1.17 6.62 9.29
CA GLY A 58 -1.50 5.58 10.25
C GLY A 58 -2.45 4.50 9.74
N ARG A 59 -2.77 4.46 8.45
CA ARG A 59 -3.51 3.33 7.85
C ARG A 59 -2.75 2.03 8.07
N THR A 60 -3.43 0.95 8.46
CA THR A 60 -2.81 -0.39 8.60
C THR A 60 -3.27 -1.39 7.54
N SER A 61 -4.40 -1.11 6.89
CA SER A 61 -5.00 -1.99 5.88
C SER A 61 -4.19 -2.02 4.59
N LEU A 62 -3.91 -3.23 4.10
CA LEU A 62 -3.20 -3.47 2.84
C LEU A 62 -4.17 -3.59 1.64
N GLY A 63 -5.44 -3.88 1.90
CA GLY A 63 -6.48 -3.91 0.87
C GLY A 63 -6.83 -2.53 0.35
N ASP A 64 -7.35 -2.46 -0.87
CA ASP A 64 -8.05 -1.23 -1.29
C ASP A 64 -9.27 -1.04 -0.38
N GLU A 65 -9.61 0.22 -0.03
CA GLU A 65 -10.86 0.42 0.68
C GLU A 65 -12.03 -0.01 -0.23
N PRO A 66 -13.10 -0.58 0.33
CA PRO A 66 -14.30 -0.84 -0.44
C PRO A 66 -14.72 0.48 -1.09
N LYS A 67 -14.59 0.56 -2.42
CA LYS A 67 -15.19 1.65 -3.18
C LYS A 67 -16.68 1.54 -2.90
N TRP A 68 -17.28 2.60 -2.39
CA TRP A 68 -18.71 2.74 -2.14
C TRP A 68 -19.50 1.98 -3.21
N SER A 69 -19.94 0.77 -2.86
CA SER A 69 -20.91 0.01 -3.61
C SER A 69 -22.20 0.07 -2.81
N PRO A 70 -23.37 0.16 -3.47
CA PRO A 70 -24.67 0.20 -2.77
C PRO A 70 -24.89 -0.96 -1.79
N GLU A 71 -24.10 -2.03 -1.91
CA GLU A 71 -24.20 -3.27 -1.14
C GLU A 71 -23.48 -3.24 0.22
N ASN A 72 -22.64 -2.23 0.51
CA ASN A 72 -21.83 -2.16 1.74
C ASN A 72 -22.29 -1.08 2.74
N ILE A 73 -23.53 -0.60 2.65
CA ILE A 73 -24.05 0.54 3.44
C ILE A 73 -24.30 0.19 4.92
N ASP A 74 -24.38 -1.09 5.29
CA ASP A 74 -24.89 -1.50 6.61
C ASP A 74 -23.89 -1.43 7.78
N GLN A 75 -22.58 -1.29 7.55
CA GLN A 75 -21.59 -1.42 8.64
C GLN A 75 -21.13 -0.10 9.29
N ARG A 76 -21.81 1.03 9.01
CA ARG A 76 -21.35 2.37 9.43
C ARG A 76 -22.17 3.05 10.54
N GLY A 77 -23.08 2.33 11.18
CA GLY A 77 -23.62 2.67 12.50
C GLY A 77 -23.41 1.44 13.36
N GLU A 78 -22.52 1.42 14.34
CA GLU A 78 -22.82 1.85 15.70
C GLU A 78 -21.48 2.00 16.42
N HIS A 79 -20.98 3.21 16.60
CA HIS A 79 -20.03 3.56 17.68
C HIS A 79 -19.91 5.09 17.70
N ASN A 80 -21.02 5.74 18.02
CA ASN A 80 -21.01 7.08 18.61
C ASN A 80 -22.31 7.22 19.41
N SER A 81 -22.32 6.59 20.58
CA SER A 81 -23.26 6.89 21.64
C SER A 81 -22.45 7.59 22.73
N CYS A 82 -22.87 8.83 23.02
CA CYS A 82 -22.44 9.65 24.14
C CYS A 82 -22.90 8.99 25.45
#